data_AF-U7UQT4-F1
#
_entry.id   AF-U7UQT4-F1
#
_cell.length_a   1.000
_cell.length_b   1.000
_cell.length_c   1.000
_cell.angle_alpha   90.00
_cell.angle_beta   90.00
_cell.angle_gamma   90.00
#
_symmetry.space_group_name_H-M   'P 1'
#
loop_
_entity.id
_entity.type
_entity.pdbx_description
1 polymer ?
#
loop_
_entity_poly.entity_id
_entity_poly.type
_entity_poly.pdbx_seq_one_letter_code
_entity_poly.pdbx_strand_id
1 'polypeptide(L)' 'MMVIFTSQSDKKAIKTTARILDAFANRIGKETWQTVITAEGL' A
#
# COMPACT_ATOMS: atom_id res chain seq x y z
N MET A 1 -10.00 -10.41 4.67
CA MET A 1 -9.05 -11.14 3.80
C MET A 1 -7.67 -10.52 3.93
N MET A 2 -6.61 -11.28 3.67
CA MET A 2 -5.24 -10.73 3.66
C MET A 2 -4.91 -10.23 2.25
N VAL A 3 -4.43 -8.99 2.13
CA VAL A 3 -4.08 -8.38 0.84
C VAL A 3 -2.65 -7.83 0.89
N ILE A 4 -1.96 -7.90 -0.25
CA ILE A 4 -0.63 -7.32 -0.45
C ILE A 4 -0.74 -6.28 -1.56
N PHE A 5 -0.23 -5.08 -1.30
CA PHE A 5 -0.10 -4.01 -2.29
C PHE A 5 1.36 -3.90 -2.73
N THR A 6 1.58 -3.87 -4.04
CA THR A 6 2.89 -3.56 -4.62
C THR A 6 2.74 -2.35 -5.54
N SER A 7 3.48 -1.28 -5.24
CA SER A 7 3.46 -0.04 -6.02
C SER A 7 4.49 -0.11 -7.15
N GLN A 8 4.08 0.27 -8.37
CA GLN A 8 4.98 0.56 -9.50
C GLN A 8 4.89 2.05 -9.92
N SER A 9 4.42 2.91 -9.02
CA SER A 9 4.33 4.35 -9.24
C SER A 9 5.70 4.96 -9.57
N ASP A 10 5.72 5.95 -10.47
CA ASP A 10 6.95 6.63 -10.88
C ASP A 10 6.93 8.13 -10.53
N LYS A 11 8.12 8.75 -10.48
CA LYS A 11 8.32 10.19 -10.22
C LYS A 11 7.60 10.67 -8.95
N LYS A 12 6.73 11.68 -9.10
CA LYS A 12 6.00 12.33 -8.00
C LYS A 12 4.96 11.41 -7.36
N ALA A 13 4.47 10.40 -8.08
CA ALA A 13 3.45 9.49 -7.58
C ALA A 13 3.97 8.59 -6.44
N ILE A 14 5.27 8.28 -6.42
CA ILE A 14 5.90 7.44 -5.38
C ILE A 14 5.58 7.97 -3.98
N LYS A 15 5.78 9.27 -3.75
CA LYS A 15 5.60 9.88 -2.42
C LYS A 15 4.13 9.87 -2.00
N THR A 16 3.22 10.14 -2.93
CA THR A 16 1.78 10.17 -2.66
C THR A 16 1.25 8.77 -2.38
N THR A 17 1.56 7.80 -3.24
CA THR A 17 1.14 6.39 -3.06
C THR A 17 1.70 5.82 -1.77
N ALA A 18 2.99 6.05 -1.49
CA ALA A 18 3.61 5.61 -0.24
C ALA A 18 2.90 6.19 0.99
N ARG A 19 2.65 7.50 1.01
CA ARG A 19 1.97 8.16 2.14
C ARG A 19 0.58 7.58 2.41
N ILE A 20 -0.18 7.27 1.36
CA ILE A 20 -1.50 6.67 1.52
C ILE A 20 -1.36 5.25 2.07
N LEU A 21 -0.52 4.41 1.46
CA LEU A 21 -0.37 3.02 1.89
C LEU A 21 0.22 2.89 3.30
N ASP A 22 1.14 3.77 3.70
CA ASP A 22 1.68 3.81 5.07
C ASP A 22 0.62 4.15 6.13
N ALA A 23 -0.48 4.81 5.75
CA ALA A 23 -1.58 5.12 6.67
C ALA A 23 -2.56 3.96 6.86
N PHE A 24 -2.64 3.02 5.92
CA PHE A 24 -3.68 1.97 5.89
C PHE A 24 -3.12 0.53 5.92
N ALA A 25 -1.82 0.35 5.69
CA ALA A 25 -1.18 -0.94 5.59
C ALA A 25 0.23 -0.94 6.18
N ASN A 26 0.67 -2.10 6.65
CA ASN A 26 2.01 -2.25 7.18
C ASN A 26 3.00 -2.39 6.02
N ARG A 27 4.00 -1.51 5.97
CA ARG A 27 5.08 -1.61 5.00
C ARG A 27 5.99 -2.79 5.31
N ILE A 28 6.09 -3.73 4.38
CA ILE A 28 6.91 -4.95 4.49
C ILE A 28 8.10 -4.96 3.51
N GLY A 29 8.17 -3.98 2.61
CA GLY A 29 9.27 -3.81 1.66
C GLY A 29 9.36 -2.37 1.14
N LYS A 30 10.31 -2.11 0.22
CA LYS A 30 10.51 -0.77 -0.36
C LYS A 30 9.25 -0.22 -1.03
N GLU A 31 8.52 -1.10 -1.72
CA GLU A 31 7.33 -0.77 -2.51
C GLU A 31 6.20 -1.76 -2.25
N THR A 32 6.22 -2.40 -1.07
CA THR A 32 5.30 -3.48 -0.71
C THR A 32 4.69 -3.25 0.67
N TRP A 33 3.36 -3.42 0.75
CA TRP A 33 2.58 -3.29 1.97
C TRP A 33 1.62 -4.46 2.13
N GLN A 34 1.27 -4.77 3.36
CA GLN A 34 0.35 -5.85 3.71
C GLN A 34 -0.66 -5.37 4.74
N THR A 35 -1.92 -5.76 4.56
CA THR A 35 -2.99 -5.44 5.51
C THR A 35 -4.06 -6.52 5.51
N VAL A 36 -4.83 -6.56 6.61
CA VAL A 36 -6.02 -7.38 6.72
C VAL A 36 -7.22 -6.46 6.56
N ILE A 37 -8.01 -6.65 5.49
CA ILE A 37 -9.13 -5.77 5.14
C ILE A 37 -10.35 -6.56 4.68
N THR A 38 -11.54 -5.99 4.80
CA THR A 38 -12.77 -6.53 4.20
C THR A 38 -12.82 -6.21 2.70
N ALA A 39 -13.71 -6.86 1.95
CA ALA A 39 -13.89 -6.54 0.53
C ALA A 39 -14.45 -5.13 0.29
N GLU A 40 -15.26 -4.61 1.23
CA GLU A 40 -15.84 -3.27 1.14
C GLU A 40 -14.83 -2.16 1.44
N GLY A 41 -13.77 -2.47 2.19
CA GLY A 41 -12.70 -1.50 2.48
C GLY A 41 -11.61 -1.43 1.41
N LEU A 42 -11.59 -2.40 0.48
CA LEU A 42 -10.66 -2.46 -0.65
C LEU A 42 -11.17 -1.60 -1.81
#